data_AF-A0A241W2V7-F1
#
_entry.id   AF-A0A241W2V7-F1
#
_cell.length_a   1.000
_cell.length_b   1.000
_cell.length_c   1.000
_cell.angle_alpha   90.00
_cell.angle_beta   90.00
_cell.angle_gamma   90.00
#
_symmetry.space_group_name_H-M   'P 1'
#
loop_
_entity.id
_entity.type
_entity.pdbx_description
1 polymer ?
#
loop_
_entity_poly.entity_id
_entity_poly.type
_entity_poly.pdbx_seq_one_letter_code
_entity_poly.pdbx_strand_id
1 'polypeptide(L)'
;MRKNTVSKNNGQIFLMYMDVVLYATHATQPFTSRDLSLYVIQGNEKVAYHCVAYLIELGYLEAVGRGIYRATQYAKDIMNVERKIVV
;
A
#
# COMPACT_ATOMS: atom_id res chain seq x y z
N MET A 1 6.39 -7.21 37.68
CA MET A 1 7.01 -7.53 36.38
C MET A 1 6.39 -6.66 35.29
N ARG A 2 7.10 -5.64 34.79
CA ARG A 2 6.68 -4.87 33.62
C ARG A 2 6.89 -5.74 32.39
N LYS A 3 5.82 -6.04 31.64
CA LYS A 3 5.94 -6.70 30.34
C LYS A 3 6.67 -5.73 29.41
N ASN A 4 7.79 -6.17 28.85
CA ASN A 4 8.50 -5.46 27.78
C ASN A 4 7.60 -5.44 26.54
N THR A 5 6.79 -4.40 26.38
CA THR A 5 6.05 -4.09 25.14
C THR A 5 6.97 -3.31 24.20
N VAL A 6 7.98 -4.00 23.66
CA VAL A 6 8.65 -3.50 22.45
C VAL A 6 7.92 -4.12 21.25
N SER A 7 7.41 -3.25 20.35
CA SER A 7 7.18 -3.55 18.92
C SER A 7 6.07 -4.56 18.52
N LYS A 8 4.82 -4.38 18.95
CA LYS A 8 3.68 -5.04 18.25
C LYS A 8 3.08 -4.22 17.10
N ASN A 9 3.18 -2.88 17.13
CA ASN A 9 2.50 -2.02 16.16
C ASN A 9 3.29 -1.84 14.84
N ASN A 10 4.62 -1.74 14.88
CA ASN A 10 5.41 -1.39 13.69
C ASN A 10 5.40 -2.49 12.62
N GLY A 11 5.45 -3.76 13.04
CA GLY A 11 5.36 -4.88 12.11
C GLY A 11 4.00 -4.96 11.40
N GLN A 12 2.90 -4.71 12.14
CA GLN A 12 1.56 -4.68 11.56
C GLN A 12 1.37 -3.52 10.58
N ILE A 13 1.92 -2.34 10.91
CA ILE A 13 1.90 -1.17 10.01
C ILE A 13 2.70 -1.44 8.74
N PHE A 14 3.89 -2.04 8.87
CA PHE A 14 4.69 -2.43 7.71
C PHE A 14 3.97 -3.43 6.80
N LEU A 15 3.36 -4.47 7.38
CA LEU A 15 2.59 -5.45 6.61
C LEU A 15 1.41 -4.79 5.90
N MET A 16 0.70 -3.89 6.57
CA MET A 16 -0.39 -3.12 5.95
C MET A 16 0.09 -2.30 4.74
N TYR A 17 1.26 -1.67 4.81
CA TYR A 17 1.83 -0.95 3.67
C TYR A 17 2.18 -1.91 2.52
N MET A 18 2.77 -3.07 2.84
CA MET A 18 3.09 -4.08 1.84
C MET A 18 1.85 -4.67 1.18
N ASP A 19 0.79 -4.93 1.94
CA ASP A 19 -0.48 -5.44 1.40
C ASP A 19 -1.09 -4.44 0.40
N VAL A 20 -1.03 -3.14 0.70
CA VAL A 20 -1.50 -2.09 -0.22
C VAL A 20 -0.62 -2.00 -1.47
N VAL A 21 0.70 -2.05 -1.35
CA VAL A 21 1.61 -2.03 -2.51
C VAL A 21 1.39 -3.27 -3.39
N LEU A 22 1.22 -4.45 -2.79
CA LEU A 22 0.95 -5.69 -3.50
C LEU A 22 -0.37 -5.62 -4.27
N TYR A 23 -1.43 -5.13 -3.63
CA TYR A 23 -2.73 -4.89 -4.27
C TYR A 23 -2.59 -3.89 -5.43
N ALA A 24 -1.99 -2.73 -5.18
CA ALA A 24 -1.91 -1.64 -6.13
C ALA A 24 -1.11 -1.99 -7.39
N THR A 25 -0.05 -2.78 -7.24
CA THR A 25 0.83 -3.20 -8.35
C THR A 25 0.18 -4.22 -9.27
N HIS A 26 -0.79 -4.98 -8.77
CA HIS A 26 -1.59 -5.95 -9.55
C HIS A 26 -2.95 -5.41 -9.99
N ALA A 27 -3.37 -4.25 -9.48
CA ALA A 27 -4.61 -3.61 -9.88
C ALA A 27 -4.58 -3.22 -11.37
N THR A 28 -5.53 -3.74 -12.14
CA THR A 28 -5.66 -3.44 -13.58
C THR A 28 -6.33 -2.10 -13.85
N GLN A 29 -6.95 -1.48 -12.84
CA GLN A 29 -7.62 -0.18 -12.91
C GLN A 29 -7.24 0.68 -11.69
N PRO A 30 -7.30 2.01 -11.79
CA PRO A 30 -7.14 2.89 -10.64
C PRO A 30 -8.18 2.60 -9.54
N PHE A 31 -7.80 2.84 -8.29
CA PHE A 31 -8.61 2.50 -7.10
C PHE A 31 -8.74 3.69 -6.14
N THR A 32 -9.65 3.59 -5.20
CA THR A 32 -9.92 4.59 -4.16
C THR A 32 -9.47 4.12 -2.78
N SER A 33 -9.37 5.04 -1.81
CA SER A 33 -9.13 4.67 -0.40
C SER A 33 -10.23 3.78 0.17
N ARG A 34 -11.47 3.91 -0.34
CA ARG A 34 -12.58 3.05 0.02
C ARG A 34 -12.35 1.61 -0.42
N ASP A 35 -11.86 1.39 -1.63
CA ASP A 35 -11.54 0.04 -2.12
C ASP A 35 -10.48 -0.62 -1.22
N LEU A 36 -9.45 0.12 -0.83
CA LEU A 36 -8.44 -0.39 0.10
C LEU A 36 -9.03 -0.76 1.46
N SER A 37 -9.95 0.04 1.99
CA SER A 37 -10.61 -0.27 3.28
C SER A 37 -11.53 -1.50 3.21
N LEU A 38 -12.07 -1.81 2.03
CA LEU A 38 -12.97 -2.94 1.84
C LEU A 38 -12.22 -4.25 1.56
N TYR A 39 -11.11 -4.18 0.83
CA TYR A 39 -10.47 -5.37 0.26
C TYR A 39 -9.07 -5.66 0.78
N VAL A 40 -8.40 -4.69 1.42
CA VAL A 40 -6.97 -4.81 1.78
C VAL A 40 -6.74 -4.56 3.26
N ILE A 41 -7.20 -3.42 3.77
CA ILE A 41 -6.93 -2.98 5.13
C ILE A 41 -8.09 -3.40 6.02
N GLN A 42 -7.83 -4.22 7.05
CA GLN A 42 -8.78 -4.45 8.14
C GLN A 42 -8.92 -3.19 9.00
N GLY A 43 -9.68 -2.20 8.53
CA GLY A 43 -9.76 -0.90 9.18
C GLY A 43 -10.79 0.04 8.55
N ASN A 44 -10.80 1.28 9.02
CA ASN A 44 -11.67 2.32 8.48
C ASN A 44 -11.00 3.09 7.34
N GLU A 45 -11.81 3.78 6.54
CA GLU A 45 -11.35 4.55 5.36
C GLU A 45 -10.30 5.62 5.69
N LYS A 46 -10.31 6.15 6.93
CA LYS A 46 -9.31 7.12 7.39
C LYS A 46 -7.91 6.50 7.46
N VAL A 47 -7.78 5.27 7.95
CA VAL A 47 -6.49 4.55 7.96
C VAL A 47 -6.01 4.30 6.53
N ALA A 48 -6.92 3.89 5.64
CA ALA A 48 -6.60 3.71 4.23
C ALA A 48 -6.11 5.01 3.57
N TYR A 49 -6.76 6.14 3.84
CA TYR A 49 -6.34 7.45 3.37
C TYR A 49 -4.91 7.82 3.83
N HIS A 50 -4.60 7.64 5.12
CA HIS A 50 -3.26 7.94 5.63
C HIS A 50 -2.19 7.00 5.05
N CYS A 51 -2.53 5.72 4.86
CA CYS A 51 -1.68 4.75 4.19
C CYS A 51 -1.34 5.18 2.76
N VAL A 52 -2.36 5.56 1.98
CA VAL A 52 -2.16 6.06 0.60
C VAL A 52 -1.29 7.31 0.59
N ALA A 53 -1.57 8.29 1.45
CA ALA A 53 -0.79 9.53 1.51
C ALA A 53 0.69 9.24 1.76
N TYR A 54 0.99 8.33 2.69
CA TYR A 54 2.36 7.94 3.00
C TYR A 54 3.04 7.20 1.84
N LEU A 55 2.32 6.27 1.18
CA LEU A 55 2.87 5.54 0.03
C LEU A 55 3.05 6.42 -1.22
N ILE A 56 2.29 7.51 -1.35
CA ILE A 56 2.54 8.55 -2.37
C ILE A 56 3.82 9.31 -2.04
N GLU A 57 4.02 9.72 -0.78
CA GLU A 57 5.24 10.41 -0.34
C GLU A 57 6.50 9.56 -0.62
N LEU A 58 6.39 8.24 -0.43
CA LEU A 58 7.45 7.29 -0.73
C LEU A 58 7.60 6.93 -2.22
N GLY A 59 6.71 7.42 -3.11
CA GLY A 59 6.78 7.20 -4.55
C GLY A 59 6.25 5.85 -5.04
N TYR A 60 5.59 5.06 -4.19
CA TYR A 60 4.99 3.78 -4.58
C TYR A 60 3.63 3.96 -5.27
N LEU A 61 2.89 4.99 -4.89
CA LEU A 61 1.59 5.33 -5.46
C LEU A 61 1.60 6.73 -6.07
N GLU A 62 0.65 6.98 -6.98
CA GLU A 62 0.39 8.32 -7.51
C GLU A 62 -1.12 8.58 -7.59
N ALA A 63 -1.50 9.85 -7.44
CA ALA A 63 -2.86 10.31 -7.65
C ALA A 63 -3.09 10.58 -9.15
N VAL A 64 -4.14 9.97 -9.72
CA VAL A 64 -4.55 10.16 -11.12
C VAL A 64 -5.86 10.93 -11.26
N GLY A 65 -6.46 11.30 -10.13
CA GLY A 65 -7.67 12.08 -10.04
C GLY A 65 -8.02 12.39 -8.58
N ARG A 66 -9.15 13.07 -8.37
CA ARG A 66 -9.61 13.39 -7.01
C ARG A 66 -10.01 12.10 -6.27
N GLY A 67 -9.16 11.65 -5.36
CA GLY A 67 -9.39 10.43 -4.57
C GLY A 67 -9.20 9.13 -5.35
N ILE A 68 -8.49 9.18 -6.48
CA ILE A 68 -8.25 8.03 -7.35
C ILE A 68 -6.74 7.85 -7.50
N TYR A 69 -6.27 6.62 -7.28
CA TYR A 69 -4.85 6.28 -7.14
C TYR A 69 -4.47 5.08 -8.01
N ARG A 70 -3.20 4.95 -8.32
CA ARG A 70 -2.60 3.75 -8.92
C ARG A 70 -1.16 3.56 -8.44
N ALA A 71 -0.62 2.36 -8.64
CA ALA A 71 0.81 2.14 -8.43
C ALA A 71 1.65 2.83 -9.51
N THR A 72 2.78 3.41 -9.10
CA THR A 72 3.80 3.94 -10.02
C THR A 72 4.51 2.81 -10.76
N GLN A 73 5.19 3.13 -11.86
CA GLN A 73 6.04 2.14 -12.54
C GLN A 73 7.16 1.62 -11.63
N TYR A 74 7.77 2.52 -10.84
CA TYR A 74 8.78 2.16 -9.83
C TYR A 74 8.30 1.05 -8.89
N ALA A 75 7.09 1.17 -8.35
CA ALA A 75 6.51 0.14 -7.48
C ALA A 75 6.34 -1.20 -8.22
N LYS A 76 5.88 -1.17 -9.47
CA LYS A 76 5.69 -2.38 -10.29
C LYS A 76 7.01 -3.07 -10.62
N ASP A 77 8.04 -2.29 -10.89
CA ASP A 77 9.38 -2.79 -11.20
C ASP A 77 9.99 -3.50 -9.98
N ILE A 78 9.91 -2.88 -8.80
CA ILE A 78 10.40 -3.48 -7.53
C ILE A 78 9.64 -4.76 -7.19
N MET A 79 8.32 -4.77 -7.41
CA MET A 79 7.49 -5.96 -7.16
C MET A 79 7.62 -7.02 -8.27
N ASN A 80 8.44 -6.76 -9.31
CA ASN A 80 8.64 -7.62 -10.47
C ASN A 80 7.33 -8.11 -11.10
N VAL A 81 6.34 -7.21 -11.22
CA VAL A 81 5.00 -7.56 -11.74
C VAL A 81 5.07 -8.09 -13.17
N GLU A 82 5.98 -7.55 -13.99
CA GLU A 82 6.19 -7.96 -15.38
C GLU A 82 7.00 -9.25 -15.53
N ARG A 83 7.43 -9.87 -14.41
CA ARG A 83 8.16 -11.15 -14.36
C ARG A 83 9.37 -11.20 -15.29
N LYS A 84 10.10 -10.09 -15.40
CA LYS A 84 11.33 -10.04 -16.20
C LYS A 84 12.47 -10.62 -15.37
N ILE A 85 13.00 -11.76 -15.79
CA ILE A 85 14.27 -12.28 -15.28
C ILE A 85 15.36 -11.46 -15.96
N VAL A 86 16.04 -10.60 -15.20
CA VAL A 86 17.28 -9.98 -15.67
C VAL A 86 18.36 -11.06 -15.56
N VAL A 87 18.69 -11.68 -16.70
CA VAL A 87 19.80 -12.64 -16.84
C VAL A 87 21.07 -11.86 -17.18
#